data_AF-A0A8J7VE63-F1
#
_entry.id   AF-A0A8J7VE63-F1
#
_cell.length_a   1.000
_cell.length_b   1.000
_cell.length_c   1.000
_cell.angle_alpha   90.00
_cell.angle_beta   90.00
_cell.angle_gamma   90.00
#
_symmetry.space_group_name_H-M   'P 1'
#
loop_
_entity.id
_entity.type
_entity.pdbx_description
1 polymer ?
#
loop_
_entity_poly.entity_id
_entity_poly.type
_entity_poly.pdbx_seq_one_letter_code
_entity_poly.pdbx_strand_id
1 'polypeptide(L)'
;MSTQAQVRQALQEFDAAVKRGDGAAISGALTQLEALLAAHRAELSPQLVHFLEGRSYAKALLYLGGESGFAQPASPPGGCGGGGHRH
;
A
#
# COMPACT_ATOMS: atom_id res chain seq x y z
N MET A 1 11.49 -6.55 -11.17
CA MET A 1 10.37 -6.39 -10.22
C MET A 1 10.12 -4.90 -10.01
N SER A 2 8.87 -4.44 -9.94
CA SER A 2 8.58 -3.03 -9.62
C SER A 2 8.93 -2.72 -8.16
N THR A 3 9.21 -1.45 -7.83
CA THR A 3 9.45 -1.01 -6.45
C THR A 3 8.31 -1.41 -5.52
N GLN A 4 7.08 -1.25 -5.97
CA GLN A 4 5.89 -1.67 -5.22
C GLN A 4 5.88 -3.18 -4.90
N ALA A 5 6.31 -4.02 -5.85
CA ALA A 5 6.43 -5.46 -5.62
C ALA A 5 7.52 -5.79 -4.59
N GLN A 6 8.63 -5.05 -4.58
CA GLN A 6 9.70 -5.19 -3.59
C GLN A 6 9.21 -4.80 -2.18
N VAL A 7 8.46 -3.71 -2.06
CA VAL A 7 7.83 -3.30 -0.79
C VAL A 7 6.85 -4.35 -0.28
N ARG A 8 6.01 -4.91 -1.18
CA ARG A 8 5.08 -5.99 -0.82
C ARG A 8 5.81 -7.21 -0.28
N GLN A 9 6.87 -7.64 -0.96
CA GLN A 9 7.67 -8.80 -0.54
C GLN A 9 8.29 -8.56 0.85
N ALA A 10 8.95 -7.41 1.04
CA ALA A 10 9.59 -7.09 2.31
C ALA A 10 8.58 -7.03 3.48
N LEU A 11 7.37 -6.54 3.24
CA LEU A 11 6.30 -6.57 4.25
C LEU A 11 5.80 -8.00 4.57
N GLN A 12 5.72 -8.89 3.56
CA GLN A 12 5.36 -10.30 3.78
C GLN A 12 6.46 -11.04 4.55
N GLU A 13 7.73 -10.75 4.25
CA GLU A 13 8.88 -11.28 4.98
C GLU A 13 8.91 -10.81 6.43
N PHE A 14 8.61 -9.53 6.68
CA PHE A 14 8.44 -8.97 8.02
C PHE A 14 7.32 -9.69 8.79
N ASP A 15 6.12 -9.83 8.21
CA ASP A 15 4.99 -10.52 8.85
C ASP A 15 5.33 -11.99 9.18
N ALA A 16 5.99 -12.68 8.25
CA ALA A 16 6.43 -14.05 8.46
C ALA A 16 7.51 -14.15 9.55
N ALA A 17 8.46 -13.20 9.61
CA ALA A 17 9.49 -13.15 10.64
C ALA A 17 8.91 -12.86 12.03
N VAL A 18 7.94 -11.95 12.12
CA VAL A 18 7.17 -11.68 13.36
C VAL A 18 6.48 -12.95 13.84
N LYS A 19 5.79 -13.68 12.96
CA LYS A 19 5.13 -14.95 13.31
C LYS A 19 6.10 -16.02 13.82
N ARG A 20 7.34 -16.03 13.33
CA ARG A 20 8.40 -16.95 13.78
C ARG A 20 9.16 -16.47 15.01
N GLY A 21 9.01 -15.21 15.42
CA GLY A 21 9.81 -14.59 16.48
C GLY A 21 11.28 -14.37 16.10
N ASP A 22 11.59 -14.22 14.80
CA ASP A 22 12.95 -14.06 14.31
C ASP A 22 13.36 -12.59 14.25
N GLY A 23 13.99 -12.11 15.33
CA GLY A 23 14.42 -10.72 15.47
C GLY A 23 15.42 -10.24 14.40
N ALA A 24 16.26 -11.13 13.89
CA ALA A 24 17.23 -10.79 12.85
C ALA A 24 16.52 -10.58 11.51
N ALA A 25 15.60 -11.49 11.16
CA ALA A 25 14.79 -11.36 9.95
C ALA A 25 13.85 -10.14 10.01
N ILE A 26 13.26 -9.85 11.18
CA ILE A 26 12.46 -8.63 11.41
C ILE A 26 13.29 -7.38 11.08
N SER A 27 14.49 -7.28 11.68
CA SER A 27 15.36 -6.11 11.51
C SER A 27 15.85 -5.95 10.07
N GLY A 28 16.16 -7.06 9.40
CA GLY A 28 16.54 -7.07 7.99
C GLY A 28 15.42 -6.57 7.08
N ALA A 29 14.20 -7.08 7.26
CA ALA A 29 13.05 -6.67 6.47
C ALA A 29 12.69 -5.18 6.68
N LEU A 30 12.80 -4.67 7.91
CA LEU A 30 12.60 -3.25 8.21
C LEU A 30 13.66 -2.37 7.54
N THR A 31 14.93 -2.74 7.64
CA THR A 31 16.04 -2.02 6.99
C THR A 31 15.83 -1.94 5.48
N GLN A 32 15.40 -3.04 4.86
CA GLN A 32 15.10 -3.09 3.44
C GLN A 32 13.90 -2.19 3.08
N LEU A 33 12.84 -2.17 3.89
CA LEU A 33 11.70 -1.28 3.70
C LEU A 33 12.10 0.20 3.77
N GLU A 34 12.92 0.57 4.73
CA GLU A 34 13.42 1.94 4.87
C GLU A 34 14.31 2.34 3.69
N ALA A 35 15.18 1.45 3.22
CA ALA A 35 16.01 1.69 2.05
C ALA A 35 15.17 1.86 0.77
N LEU A 36 14.17 1.01 0.56
CA LEU A 36 13.24 1.12 -0.57
C LEU A 36 12.43 2.42 -0.52
N LEU A 37 11.95 2.80 0.67
CA LEU A 37 11.21 4.04 0.86
C LEU A 37 12.09 5.25 0.59
N ALA A 38 13.33 5.29 1.09
CA ALA A 38 14.24 6.40 0.90
C ALA A 38 14.67 6.55 -0.57
N ALA A 39 14.97 5.44 -1.24
CA ALA A 39 15.45 5.44 -2.62
C ALA A 39 14.34 5.76 -3.63
N HIS A 40 13.12 5.29 -3.38
CA HIS A 40 12.05 5.29 -4.38
C HIS A 40 10.78 6.01 -3.91
N ARG A 41 10.87 6.91 -2.91
CA ARG A 41 9.72 7.64 -2.36
C ARG A 41 8.86 8.32 -3.42
N ALA A 42 9.50 8.88 -4.45
CA ALA A 42 8.83 9.60 -5.53
C ALA A 42 8.06 8.67 -6.49
N GLU A 43 8.40 7.38 -6.52
CA GLU A 43 7.77 6.36 -7.36
C GLU A 43 6.66 5.59 -6.62
N LEU A 44 6.60 5.72 -5.30
CA LEU A 44 5.57 5.10 -4.46
C LEU A 44 4.33 6.00 -4.34
N SER A 45 3.16 5.39 -4.14
CA SER A 45 1.95 6.17 -3.90
C SER A 45 2.04 6.91 -2.54
N PRO A 46 1.52 8.14 -2.44
CA PRO A 46 1.57 8.91 -1.19
C PRO A 46 0.85 8.21 -0.04
N GLN A 47 -0.16 7.39 -0.34
CA GLN A 47 -0.88 6.59 0.65
C GLN A 47 -0.01 5.45 1.21
N LEU A 48 0.75 4.77 0.35
CA LEU A 48 1.69 3.73 0.77
C LEU A 48 2.83 4.33 1.60
N VAL A 49 3.40 5.46 1.16
CA VAL A 49 4.43 6.20 1.90
C VAL A 49 3.92 6.56 3.29
N HIS A 50 2.70 7.08 3.40
CA HIS A 50 2.09 7.43 4.69
C HIS A 50 1.99 6.22 5.64
N PHE A 51 1.58 5.05 5.14
CA PHE A 51 1.52 3.84 5.96
C PHE A 51 2.90 3.37 6.41
N LEU A 52 3.92 3.46 5.54
CA LEU A 52 5.29 3.06 5.88
C LEU A 52 5.93 4.02 6.89
N GLU A 53 5.77 5.34 6.71
CA GLU A 53 6.23 6.37 7.66
C GLU A 53 5.53 6.23 9.02
N GLY A 54 4.24 5.90 9.03
CA GLY A 54 3.46 5.63 10.22
C GLY A 54 3.66 4.24 10.86
N ARG A 55 4.61 3.43 10.35
CA ARG A 55 4.86 2.04 10.78
C ARG A 55 3.61 1.16 10.80
N SER A 56 2.64 1.48 9.95
CA SER A 56 1.37 0.78 9.84
C SER A 56 1.46 -0.34 8.79
N TYR A 57 2.41 -1.26 8.99
CA TYR A 57 2.79 -2.31 8.02
C TYR A 57 1.61 -3.21 7.60
N ALA A 58 0.70 -3.53 8.52
CA ALA A 58 -0.51 -4.28 8.20
C ALA A 58 -1.43 -3.55 7.20
N LYS A 59 -1.59 -2.22 7.35
CA LYS A 59 -2.37 -1.41 6.38
C LYS A 59 -1.65 -1.29 5.05
N ALA A 60 -0.32 -1.19 5.05
CA ALA A 60 0.48 -1.20 3.82
C ALA A 60 0.31 -2.53 3.06
N LEU A 61 0.32 -3.67 3.76
CA LEU A 61 0.01 -4.97 3.16
C LEU A 61 -1.40 -5.05 2.59
N LEU A 62 -2.40 -4.57 3.33
CA LEU A 62 -3.79 -4.54 2.86
C LEU A 62 -3.93 -3.66 1.60
N TYR A 63 -3.32 -2.47 1.60
CA TYR A 63 -3.30 -1.58 0.45
C TYR A 63 -2.67 -2.26 -0.78
N LEU A 64 -1.53 -2.93 -0.59
CA LEU A 64 -0.81 -3.62 -1.66
C LEU A 64 -1.49 -4.92 -2.10
N GLY A 65 -2.20 -5.62 -1.22
CA GLY A 65 -3.00 -6.81 -1.51
C GLY A 65 -4.35 -6.46 -2.15
N GLY A 66 -4.82 -5.24 -1.94
CA GLY A 66 -5.99 -4.67 -2.56
C GLY A 66 -5.73 -4.01 -3.92
N GLU A 67 -4.57 -4.17 -4.56
CA GLU A 67 -4.44 -3.80 -5.99
C GLU A 67 -5.26 -4.71 -6.93
N SER A 68 -5.99 -5.68 -6.37
CA SER A 68 -7.11 -6.40 -7.01
C SER A 68 -8.50 -5.90 -6.57
N GLY A 69 -8.61 -4.87 -5.71
CA GLY A 69 -9.84 -4.45 -5.03
C GLY A 69 -9.97 -2.97 -4.62
N PHE A 70 -8.93 -2.15 -4.79
CA PHE A 70 -8.97 -0.68 -4.74
C PHE A 70 -8.87 -0.12 -6.17
N ALA A 71 -9.50 -0.82 -7.12
CA ALA A 71 -9.71 -0.31 -8.46
C ALA A 71 -10.50 1.00 -8.36
N GLN A 72 -9.74 2.09 -8.51
CA GLN A 72 -10.17 3.45 -8.82
C GLN A 72 -10.98 4.18 -7.74
N PRO A 73 -10.75 5.48 -7.50
CA PRO A 73 -11.90 6.33 -7.22
C PRO A 73 -12.82 6.16 -8.42
N ALA A 74 -13.96 5.52 -8.24
CA ALA A 74 -15.05 5.67 -9.18
C ALA A 74 -15.25 7.17 -9.34
N SER A 75 -14.85 7.71 -10.49
CA SER A 75 -15.22 9.04 -10.93
C SER A 75 -16.70 9.23 -10.55
N PRO A 76 -17.09 10.31 -9.83
CA PRO A 76 -18.50 10.57 -9.68
C PRO A 76 -19.08 10.63 -11.09
N PRO A 77 -20.16 9.89 -11.42
CA PRO A 77 -20.79 10.05 -12.72
C PRO A 77 -21.18 11.52 -12.84
N GLY A 78 -20.49 12.23 -13.74
CA GLY A 78 -20.91 13.53 -14.21
C GLY A 78 -22.38 13.46 -14.59
N GLY A 79 -23.11 14.51 -14.25
CA GLY A 79 -24.55 14.58 -14.43
C GLY A 79 -24.99 14.32 -15.86
N CYS A 80 -26.20 13.79 -15.98
CA CYS A 80 -27.17 14.00 -17.06
C CYS A 80 -28.35 13.05 -16.80
N GLY A 81 -29.55 13.60 -16.55
CA GLY A 81 -30.79 12.80 -16.55
C GLY A 81 -31.72 13.06 -15.37
N GLY A 82 -32.33 14.23 -15.32
CA GLY A 82 -33.42 14.53 -14.41
C GLY A 82 -34.39 15.50 -15.06
N GLY A 83 -34.99 15.07 -16.17
CA GLY A 83 -36.01 15.85 -16.87
C GLY A 83 -37.15 16.19 -15.92
N GLY A 84 -37.52 17.47 -15.88
CA GLY A 84 -38.70 17.93 -15.17
C GLY A 84 -39.95 17.25 -15.73
N HIS A 85 -40.67 16.55 -14.86
CA HIS A 85 -42.08 16.26 -15.10
C HIS A 85 -42.91 17.07 -14.10
N ARG A 86 -43.78 17.89 -14.69
CA ARG A 86 -44.79 18.73 -14.07
C ARG A 86 -45.78 17.88 -13.26
N HIS A 87 -46.34 18.49 -12.21
CA HIS A 87 -47.73 18.33 -11.85
C HIS A 87 -48.41 19.69 -12.01
#